data_AF-A0A7C2XLG9-F1
#
_entry.id   AF-A0A7C2XLG9-F1
#
_cell.length_a   1.000
_cell.length_b   1.000
_cell.length_c   1.000
_cell.angle_alpha   90.00
_cell.angle_beta   90.00
_cell.angle_gamma   90.00
#
_symmetry.space_group_name_H-M   'P 1'
#
loop_
_entity.id
_entity.type
_entity.pdbx_description
1 polymer ?
#
loop_
_entity_poly.entity_id
_entity_poly.type
_entity_poly.pdbx_seq_one_letter_code
_entity_poly.pdbx_strand_id
1 'polypeptide(L)'
;MEKKEPDETIRATISGDIRGQVAVGSHIYQEQTNIPASQAVSREDLEALKKALLELRTRVAAEAPAEIKTAAVERVDELAEAVAQEKPDLTTMEYVKQWFTKHAPGLAGAATGVIVHPIVGRLVEAAGDALVSEFSRRFGASPTK
;
A
#
# COMPACT_ATOMS: atom_id res chain seq x y z
N MET A 1 -9.88 18.30 55.77
CA MET A 1 -9.62 17.80 54.41
C MET A 1 -10.72 16.80 54.10
N GLU A 2 -11.50 17.00 53.04
CA GLU A 2 -12.07 15.91 52.24
C GLU A 2 -12.72 16.52 50.99
N LYS A 3 -12.08 16.31 49.83
CA LYS A 3 -12.70 16.56 48.54
C LYS A 3 -13.65 15.40 48.28
N LYS A 4 -14.96 15.65 48.22
CA LYS A 4 -15.91 14.72 47.62
C LYS A 4 -15.71 14.77 46.11
N GLU A 5 -15.03 13.78 45.56
CA GLU A 5 -15.13 13.50 44.14
C GLU A 5 -16.51 12.87 43.88
N PRO A 6 -17.25 13.29 42.83
CA PRO A 6 -18.52 12.66 42.50
C PRO A 6 -18.24 11.22 42.04
N ASP A 7 -18.87 10.27 42.73
CA ASP A 7 -18.90 8.86 42.36
C ASP A 7 -19.66 8.72 41.03
N GLU A 8 -18.92 8.70 39.91
CA GLU A 8 -19.48 8.71 38.56
C GLU A 8 -20.09 7.33 38.26
N THR A 9 -21.29 7.10 38.79
CA THR A 9 -22.01 5.84 38.57
C THR A 9 -22.61 5.82 37.16
N ILE A 10 -22.01 5.03 36.27
CA ILE A 10 -22.50 4.84 34.90
C ILE A 10 -23.40 3.59 34.88
N ARG A 11 -24.71 3.77 34.66
CA ARG A 11 -25.66 2.67 34.39
C ARG A 11 -26.24 2.82 33.00
N ALA A 12 -26.14 1.78 32.18
CA ALA A 12 -26.90 1.68 30.94
C ALA A 12 -27.66 0.36 30.87
N THR A 13 -28.84 0.43 30.28
CA THR A 13 -29.64 -0.73 29.91
C THR A 13 -29.80 -0.72 28.40
N ILE A 14 -29.37 -1.80 27.76
CA ILE A 14 -29.34 -1.95 26.32
C ILE A 14 -30.35 -3.04 25.97
N SER A 15 -31.31 -2.77 25.09
CA SER A 15 -32.40 -3.70 24.78
C SER A 15 -32.86 -3.55 23.32
N GLY A 16 -33.30 -4.65 22.70
CA GLY A 16 -33.71 -4.72 21.28
C GLY A 16 -32.71 -5.46 20.39
N ASP A 17 -33.00 -5.56 19.08
CA ASP A 17 -32.07 -6.07 18.06
C ASP A 17 -31.05 -4.96 17.75
N ILE A 18 -29.78 -5.20 18.05
CA ILE A 18 -28.71 -4.21 17.86
C ILE A 18 -27.87 -4.60 16.67
N ARG A 19 -27.84 -3.69 15.69
CA ARG A 19 -26.97 -3.79 14.52
C ARG A 19 -26.01 -2.62 14.54
N GLY A 20 -24.80 -2.83 15.04
CA GLY A 20 -23.77 -1.80 15.14
C GLY A 20 -22.97 -1.91 16.43
N GLN A 21 -22.19 -0.87 16.71
CA GLN A 21 -21.30 -0.79 17.88
C GLN A 21 -21.95 0.05 18.98
N VAL A 22 -21.83 -0.38 20.24
CA VAL A 22 -22.35 0.35 21.42
C VAL A 22 -21.24 0.47 22.45
N ALA A 23 -20.94 1.68 22.90
CA ALA A 23 -19.98 1.95 23.97
C ALA A 23 -20.67 2.71 25.11
N VAL A 24 -20.47 2.25 26.36
CA VAL A 24 -21.01 2.88 27.59
C VAL A 24 -19.91 2.97 28.63
N GLY A 25 -19.64 4.18 29.12
CA GLY A 25 -18.51 4.46 30.01
C GLY A 25 -18.27 5.97 30.13
N SER A 26 -17.40 6.38 31.05
CA SER A 26 -16.84 7.74 31.10
C SER A 26 -15.49 7.73 30.40
N HIS A 27 -15.19 8.78 29.62
CA HIS A 27 -14.00 8.87 28.75
C HIS A 27 -13.97 7.86 27.60
N ILE A 28 -15.09 7.67 26.90
CA ILE A 28 -15.09 6.86 25.66
C ILE A 28 -14.49 7.68 24.52
N TYR A 29 -13.43 7.15 23.92
CA TYR A 29 -12.95 7.54 22.60
C TYR A 29 -13.24 6.40 21.63
N GLN A 30 -14.25 6.56 20.77
CA GLN A 30 -14.57 5.59 19.72
C GLN A 30 -14.13 6.17 18.38
N GLU A 31 -13.11 5.56 17.78
CA GLU A 31 -12.70 5.85 16.42
C GLU A 31 -13.23 4.76 15.51
N GLN A 32 -14.19 5.12 14.66
CA GLN A 32 -14.70 4.22 13.62
C GLN A 32 -14.02 4.55 12.30
N THR A 33 -13.04 3.75 11.91
CA THR A 33 -12.56 3.73 10.54
C THR A 33 -13.56 2.91 9.71
N ASN A 34 -14.53 3.58 9.10
CA ASN A 34 -15.26 2.98 7.98
C ASN A 34 -14.26 2.87 6.84
N ILE A 35 -13.60 1.72 6.72
CA ILE A 35 -12.84 1.38 5.52
C ILE A 35 -13.92 1.11 4.47
N PRO A 36 -14.13 1.97 3.46
CA PRO A 36 -14.95 1.57 2.34
C PRO A 36 -14.33 0.28 1.79
N ALA A 37 -15.15 -0.77 1.66
CA ALA A 37 -14.74 -2.00 1.01
C ALA A 37 -13.95 -1.63 -0.25
N SER A 38 -12.70 -2.10 -0.32
CA SER A 38 -11.69 -1.83 -1.36
C SER A 38 -12.35 -1.23 -2.60
N GLN A 39 -12.09 0.07 -2.87
CA GLN A 39 -12.44 0.61 -4.18
C GLN A 39 -11.69 -0.22 -5.20
N ALA A 40 -12.42 -1.15 -5.82
CA ALA A 40 -11.90 -2.06 -6.83
C ALA A 40 -11.09 -1.22 -7.82
N VAL A 41 -9.87 -1.69 -8.10
CA VAL A 41 -8.94 -0.99 -8.99
C VAL A 41 -9.65 -0.74 -10.32
N SER A 42 -9.90 0.54 -10.62
CA SER A 42 -10.65 0.93 -11.80
C SER A 42 -9.80 0.78 -13.06
N ARG A 43 -10.42 0.82 -14.25
CA ARG A 43 -9.65 0.87 -15.51
C ARG A 43 -8.77 2.12 -15.57
N GLU A 44 -9.25 3.25 -15.05
CA GLU A 44 -8.51 4.50 -15.00
C GLU A 44 -7.26 4.37 -14.11
N ASP A 45 -7.37 3.66 -12.99
CA ASP A 45 -6.23 3.34 -12.14
C ASP A 45 -5.19 2.49 -12.87
N LEU A 46 -5.62 1.45 -13.59
CA LEU A 46 -4.70 0.61 -14.37
C LEU A 46 -3.99 1.42 -15.47
N GLU A 47 -4.69 2.33 -16.14
CA GLU A 47 -4.07 3.22 -17.14
C GLU A 47 -3.09 4.20 -16.48
N ALA A 48 -3.40 4.74 -15.31
CA ALA A 48 -2.49 5.59 -14.54
C ALA A 48 -1.22 4.83 -14.14
N LEU A 49 -1.35 3.57 -13.70
CA LEU A 49 -0.21 2.71 -13.36
C LEU A 49 0.64 2.36 -14.58
N LYS A 50 0.02 2.02 -15.72
CA LYS A 50 0.72 1.80 -17.00
C LYS A 50 1.50 3.04 -17.42
N LYS A 51 0.91 4.23 -17.25
CA LYS A 51 1.59 5.49 -17.54
C LYS A 51 2.81 5.69 -16.64
N ALA A 52 2.70 5.43 -15.33
CA ALA A 52 3.82 5.52 -14.40
C ALA A 52 4.97 4.55 -14.77
N LEU A 53 4.64 3.32 -15.18
CA LEU A 53 5.61 2.34 -15.68
C LEU A 53 6.28 2.80 -16.98
N LEU A 54 5.51 3.37 -17.91
CA LEU A 54 6.05 3.91 -19.17
C LEU A 54 6.97 5.11 -18.94
N GLU A 55 6.62 5.99 -18.01
CA GLU A 55 7.46 7.12 -17.59
C GLU A 55 8.77 6.62 -16.97
N LEU A 56 8.71 5.61 -16.09
CA LEU A 56 9.91 4.98 -15.54
C LEU A 56 10.77 4.37 -16.65
N ARG A 57 10.17 3.63 -17.58
CA ARG A 57 10.89 3.02 -18.71
C ARG A 57 11.58 4.06 -19.59
N THR A 58 10.88 5.14 -19.91
CA THR A 58 11.43 6.26 -20.69
C THR A 58 12.61 6.90 -19.98
N ARG A 59 12.48 7.11 -18.67
CA ARG A 59 13.54 7.68 -17.85
C ARG A 59 14.76 6.78 -17.77
N VAL A 60 14.57 5.48 -17.55
CA VAL A 60 15.65 4.49 -17.55
C VAL A 60 16.34 4.44 -18.91
N ALA A 61 15.58 4.45 -20.00
CA ALA A 61 16.15 4.49 -21.35
C ALA A 61 16.91 5.79 -21.66
N ALA A 62 16.65 6.90 -20.97
CA ALA A 62 17.36 8.16 -21.13
C ALA A 62 18.59 8.25 -20.22
N GLU A 63 18.45 7.90 -18.95
CA GLU A 63 19.41 8.20 -17.87
C GLU A 63 20.32 7.02 -17.50
N ALA A 64 19.98 5.78 -17.87
CA ALA A 64 20.82 4.63 -17.52
C ALA A 64 22.16 4.65 -18.30
N PRO A 65 23.28 4.28 -17.64
CA PRO A 65 24.56 4.07 -18.29
C PRO A 65 24.44 3.09 -19.47
N ALA A 66 25.18 3.34 -20.55
CA ALA A 66 25.06 2.58 -21.80
C ALA A 66 25.31 1.07 -21.59
N GLU A 67 26.17 0.72 -20.64
CA GLU A 67 26.59 -0.64 -20.32
C GLU A 67 25.45 -1.46 -19.69
N ILE A 68 24.54 -0.81 -18.96
CA ILE A 68 23.45 -1.49 -18.25
C ILE A 68 22.07 -1.08 -18.76
N LYS A 69 21.98 -0.18 -19.74
CA LYS A 69 20.71 0.38 -20.23
C LYS A 69 19.73 -0.71 -20.65
N THR A 70 20.17 -1.70 -21.43
CA THR A 70 19.32 -2.82 -21.86
C THR A 70 18.78 -3.59 -20.65
N ALA A 71 19.67 -4.00 -19.73
CA ALA A 71 19.28 -4.71 -18.53
C ALA A 71 18.35 -3.89 -17.62
N ALA A 72 18.58 -2.57 -17.53
CA ALA A 72 17.74 -1.68 -16.74
C ALA A 72 16.32 -1.58 -17.32
N VAL A 73 16.18 -1.49 -18.65
CA VAL A 73 14.88 -1.51 -19.31
C VAL A 73 14.19 -2.85 -19.10
N GLU A 74 14.91 -3.97 -19.24
CA GLU A 74 14.38 -5.31 -18.96
C GLU A 74 13.87 -5.44 -17.52
N ARG A 75 14.57 -4.86 -16.52
CA ARG A 75 14.09 -4.84 -15.13
C ARG A 75 12.80 -4.02 -14.95
N VAL A 76 12.60 -2.95 -15.73
CA VAL A 76 11.31 -2.22 -15.71
C VAL A 76 10.20 -3.05 -16.33
N ASP A 77 10.50 -3.76 -17.42
CA ASP A 77 9.52 -4.62 -18.09
C ASP A 77 9.13 -5.80 -17.16
N GLU A 78 10.09 -6.41 -16.45
CA GLU A 78 9.81 -7.42 -15.41
C GLU A 78 8.97 -6.87 -14.24
N LEU A 79 9.22 -5.62 -13.82
CA LEU A 79 8.40 -4.98 -12.80
C LEU A 79 6.96 -4.78 -13.28
N ALA A 80 6.77 -4.38 -14.54
CA ALA A 80 5.45 -4.21 -15.13
C ALA A 80 4.68 -5.54 -15.15
N GLU A 81 5.34 -6.63 -15.54
CA GLU A 81 4.76 -7.98 -15.53
C GLU A 81 4.41 -8.44 -14.11
N ALA A 82 5.33 -8.28 -13.15
CA ALA A 82 5.13 -8.68 -11.76
C ALA A 82 3.92 -8.01 -11.11
N VAL A 83 3.69 -6.73 -11.43
CA VAL A 83 2.55 -5.96 -10.89
C VAL A 83 1.23 -6.29 -11.61
N ALA A 84 1.27 -6.70 -12.88
CA ALA A 84 0.08 -7.00 -13.69
C ALA A 84 -0.52 -8.38 -13.42
N GLN A 85 0.14 -9.24 -12.64
CA GLN A 85 -0.39 -10.55 -12.25
C GLN A 85 -1.64 -10.41 -11.37
N GLU A 86 -2.54 -11.40 -11.43
CA GLU A 86 -3.72 -11.47 -10.55
C GLU A 86 -3.34 -11.36 -9.06
N LYS A 87 -2.19 -11.95 -8.71
CA LYS A 87 -1.51 -11.74 -7.44
C LYS A 87 -0.15 -11.12 -7.74
N PRO A 88 0.11 -9.86 -7.33
CA PRO A 88 1.39 -9.23 -7.57
C PRO A 88 2.57 -10.06 -7.04
N ASP A 89 3.58 -10.26 -7.88
CA ASP A 89 4.77 -11.01 -7.49
C ASP A 89 5.73 -10.13 -6.69
N LEU A 90 5.54 -10.15 -5.37
CA LEU A 90 6.34 -9.38 -4.42
C LEU A 90 7.83 -9.76 -4.43
N THR A 91 8.18 -10.96 -4.87
CA THR A 91 9.58 -11.42 -4.91
C THR A 91 10.30 -10.79 -6.08
N THR A 92 9.66 -10.78 -7.25
CA THR A 92 10.19 -10.10 -8.43
C THR A 92 10.26 -8.59 -8.23
N MET A 93 9.24 -7.98 -7.62
CA MET A 93 9.25 -6.54 -7.28
C MET A 93 10.43 -6.17 -6.36
N GLU A 94 10.70 -6.99 -5.34
CA GLU A 94 11.83 -6.77 -4.42
C GLU A 94 13.17 -6.96 -5.13
N TYR A 95 13.29 -8.00 -5.95
CA TYR A 95 14.47 -8.24 -6.75
C TYR A 95 14.79 -7.04 -7.67
N VAL A 96 13.80 -6.49 -8.37
CA VAL A 96 13.98 -5.31 -9.22
C VAL A 96 14.43 -4.10 -8.40
N LYS A 97 13.80 -3.84 -7.25
CA LYS A 97 14.22 -2.76 -6.32
C LYS A 97 15.69 -2.90 -5.93
N GLN A 98 16.10 -4.10 -5.51
CA GLN A 98 17.48 -4.38 -5.11
C GLN A 98 18.45 -4.22 -6.28
N TRP A 99 18.07 -4.65 -7.48
CA TRP A 99 18.86 -4.49 -8.68
C TRP A 99 19.13 -3.01 -8.99
N PHE A 100 18.10 -2.16 -9.00
CA PHE A 100 18.27 -0.72 -9.23
C PHE A 100 19.11 -0.07 -8.14
N THR A 101 18.92 -0.45 -6.87
CA THR A 101 19.73 0.06 -5.77
C THR A 101 21.22 -0.25 -5.95
N LYS A 102 21.55 -1.41 -6.53
CA LYS A 102 22.93 -1.85 -6.73
C LYS A 102 23.57 -1.34 -8.03
N HIS A 103 22.82 -1.34 -9.13
CA HIS A 103 23.36 -1.11 -10.47
C HIS A 103 23.05 0.29 -11.02
N ALA A 104 21.94 0.91 -10.60
CA ALA A 104 21.55 2.24 -11.03
C ALA A 104 20.97 3.06 -9.85
N PRO A 105 21.79 3.41 -8.83
CA PRO A 105 21.31 4.07 -7.61
C PRO A 105 20.53 5.37 -7.88
N GLY A 106 20.91 6.13 -8.92
CA GLY A 106 20.21 7.36 -9.32
C GLY A 106 18.77 7.13 -9.82
N LEU A 107 18.44 5.91 -10.25
CA LEU A 107 17.10 5.51 -10.72
C LEU A 107 16.33 4.69 -9.68
N ALA A 108 16.99 4.24 -8.61
CA ALA A 108 16.39 3.40 -7.57
C ALA A 108 15.20 4.06 -6.87
N GLY A 109 15.25 5.38 -6.66
CA GLY A 109 14.12 6.14 -6.11
C GLY A 109 12.90 6.13 -7.03
N ALA A 110 13.10 6.27 -8.34
CA ALA A 110 12.01 6.22 -9.33
C ALA A 110 11.38 4.82 -9.40
N ALA A 111 12.21 3.77 -9.43
CA ALA A 111 11.72 2.38 -9.40
C ALA A 111 10.95 2.08 -8.11
N THR A 112 11.49 2.50 -6.96
CA THR A 112 10.82 2.33 -5.66
C THR A 112 9.49 3.09 -5.61
N GLY A 113 9.42 4.30 -6.18
CA GLY A 113 8.19 5.09 -6.26
C GLY A 113 7.05 4.38 -6.99
N VAL A 114 7.36 3.65 -8.08
CA VAL A 114 6.36 2.83 -8.78
C VAL A 114 5.93 1.62 -7.92
N ILE A 115 6.87 0.97 -7.23
CA ILE A 115 6.57 -0.18 -6.36
C ILE A 115 5.63 0.20 -5.22
N VAL A 116 5.85 1.36 -4.58
CA VAL A 116 5.02 1.84 -3.45
C VAL A 116 3.84 2.70 -3.91
N HIS A 117 3.52 2.69 -5.21
CA HIS A 117 2.44 3.49 -5.76
C HIS A 117 1.08 3.08 -5.12
N PRO A 118 0.17 4.02 -4.82
CA PRO A 118 -1.12 3.70 -4.18
C PRO A 118 -1.96 2.66 -4.93
N ILE A 119 -1.84 2.64 -6.26
CA ILE A 119 -2.55 1.67 -7.11
C ILE A 119 -1.97 0.26 -6.92
N VAL A 120 -0.65 0.13 -6.76
CA VAL A 120 -0.01 -1.15 -6.46
C VAL A 120 -0.44 -1.63 -5.06
N GLY A 121 -0.50 -0.73 -4.09
CA GLY A 121 -1.07 -1.03 -2.77
C GLY A 121 -2.49 -1.60 -2.85
N ARG A 122 -3.38 -0.95 -3.62
CA ARG A 122 -4.75 -1.45 -3.83
C ARG A 122 -4.81 -2.78 -4.59
N LEU A 123 -3.91 -3.02 -5.56
CA LEU A 123 -3.81 -4.33 -6.23
C LEU A 123 -3.41 -5.44 -5.26
N VAL A 124 -2.46 -5.15 -4.36
CA VAL A 124 -2.02 -6.07 -3.32
C VAL A 124 -3.14 -6.33 -2.31
N GLU A 125 -3.89 -5.30 -1.91
CA GLU A 125 -5.09 -5.44 -1.05
C GLU A 125 -6.17 -6.30 -1.70
N ALA A 126 -6.47 -6.06 -2.98
CA ALA A 126 -7.43 -6.87 -3.72
C ALA A 126 -7.00 -8.34 -3.85
N ALA A 127 -5.69 -8.61 -3.84
CA ALA A 127 -5.12 -9.95 -3.89
C ALA A 127 -5.10 -10.68 -2.54
N GLY A 128 -5.24 -9.95 -1.41
CA GLY A 128 -5.54 -10.49 -0.09
C GLY A 128 -4.62 -10.03 1.06
N ASP A 129 -5.10 -10.13 2.30
CA ASP A 129 -4.45 -9.62 3.52
C ASP A 129 -3.05 -10.19 3.79
N ALA A 130 -2.82 -11.45 3.42
CA ALA A 130 -1.50 -12.08 3.55
C ALA A 130 -0.46 -11.41 2.64
N LEU A 131 -0.86 -11.01 1.42
CA LEU A 131 -0.02 -10.28 0.48
C LEU A 131 0.23 -8.85 0.97
N VAL A 132 -0.77 -8.17 1.55
CA VAL A 132 -0.61 -6.84 2.16
C VAL A 132 0.43 -6.84 3.28
N SER A 133 0.37 -7.85 4.16
CA SER A 133 1.30 -8.00 5.27
C SER A 133 2.73 -8.17 4.77
N GLU A 134 2.92 -9.02 3.76
CA GLU A 134 4.24 -9.27 3.17
C GLU A 134 4.75 -8.06 2.36
N PHE A 135 3.87 -7.35 1.64
CA PHE A 135 4.22 -6.12 0.94
C PHE A 135 4.69 -5.03 1.91
N SER A 136 3.94 -4.82 2.99
CA SER A 136 4.31 -3.85 4.04
C SER A 136 5.66 -4.20 4.67
N ARG A 137 5.90 -5.49 4.93
CA ARG A 137 7.17 -5.99 5.48
C ARG A 137 8.36 -5.76 4.54
N ARG A 138 8.20 -5.99 3.24
CA ARG A 138 9.30 -5.89 2.25
C ARG A 138 9.60 -4.47 1.81
N PHE A 139 8.56 -3.64 1.67
CA PHE A 139 8.67 -2.34 1.02
C PHE A 139 8.52 -1.16 1.99
N GLY A 140 8.12 -1.40 3.25
CA GLY A 140 7.93 -0.35 4.24
C GLY A 140 6.77 0.60 3.92
N ALA A 141 5.95 0.27 2.92
CA ALA A 141 4.75 0.99 2.53
C ALA A 141 3.55 0.25 3.09
N SER A 142 2.87 0.86 4.06
CA SER A 142 1.48 0.47 4.34
C SER A 142 0.64 0.98 3.16
N PRO A 143 -0.22 0.15 2.55
CA PRO A 143 -1.25 0.72 1.70
C PRO A 143 -2.01 1.74 2.55
N THR A 144 -2.22 2.91 1.96
CA THR A 144 -2.62 4.10 2.70
C THR A 144 -3.91 3.81 3.45
N LYS A 145 -3.81 3.86 4.77
CA LYS A 145 -4.89 3.54 5.71
C LYS A 145 -5.99 4.59 5.69
#